data_AF-A0A3Q1FCK1-F1
#
_entry.id   AF-A0A3Q1FCK1-F1
#
_cell.length_a   1.000
_cell.length_b   1.000
_cell.length_c   1.000
_cell.angle_alpha   90.00
_cell.angle_beta   90.00
_cell.angle_gamma   90.00
#
_symmetry.space_group_name_H-M   'P 1'
#
loop_
_entity.id
_entity.type
_entity.pdbx_description
1 polymer ?
#
loop_
_entity_poly.entity_id
_entity_poly.type
_entity_poly.pdbx_seq_one_letter_code
_entity_poly.pdbx_strand_id
1 'polypeptide(L)'
;TYSWDRETIQLMQTLIPKESLLFIADAKITFDSFRGSMVATVNSRSIITVNPGKKPQQHLQKHNIRWNETPEDSITDVYTVRQLKQKAQENPEAFFGITYSFISKLDLDSSVSKVIRTRCSRCKFLVPEDMSCTNQLCPGRDQVFSAATCFDLLVDLSDHTGTLQACHLRSPMAEKTLGCTVKEFTSLTDDKRTKMKWRLLLERCKIYVKVVPSAKIKTGVRGTILACSLADPGEVKQHMSALLQH
;
A
#
# COMPACT_ATOMS: atom_id res chain seq x y z
N THR A 1 -7.19 17.62 34.69
CA THR A 1 -8.24 17.06 33.80
C THR A 1 -8.29 17.94 32.58
N TYR A 2 -7.76 17.50 31.44
CA TYR A 2 -7.77 18.29 30.22
C TYR A 2 -9.15 18.16 29.58
N SER A 3 -10.08 19.02 29.98
CA SER A 3 -11.36 19.15 29.30
C SER A 3 -11.11 19.89 28.01
N TRP A 4 -11.56 19.32 26.88
CA TRP A 4 -11.65 20.07 25.64
C TRP A 4 -12.58 21.25 25.88
N ASP A 5 -12.17 22.43 25.42
CA ASP A 5 -13.02 23.60 25.44
C ASP A 5 -14.16 23.44 24.42
N ARG A 6 -15.27 24.15 24.66
CA ARG A 6 -16.49 24.02 23.87
C ARG A 6 -16.28 24.39 22.40
N GLU A 7 -15.41 25.36 22.13
CA GLU A 7 -15.12 25.85 20.79
C GLU A 7 -14.39 24.77 19.98
N THR A 8 -13.37 24.12 20.56
CA THR A 8 -12.69 23.00 19.90
C THR A 8 -13.62 21.82 19.62
N ILE A 9 -14.54 21.49 20.54
CA ILE A 9 -15.51 20.41 20.30
C ILE A 9 -16.41 20.75 19.11
N GLN A 10 -16.96 21.97 19.08
CA GLN A 10 -17.82 22.41 17.98
C GLN A 10 -17.06 22.46 16.66
N LEU A 11 -15.83 22.95 16.66
CA LEU A 11 -14.96 22.95 15.49
C LEU A 11 -14.76 21.53 14.95
N MET A 12 -14.40 20.58 15.81
CA MET A 12 -14.15 19.19 15.42
C MET A 12 -15.39 18.51 14.83
N GLN A 13 -16.59 18.88 15.26
CA GLN A 13 -17.86 18.37 14.70
C GLN A 13 -18.13 18.87 13.28
N THR A 14 -17.58 20.02 12.88
CA THR A 14 -17.75 20.56 11.51
C THR A 14 -16.79 19.94 10.49
N LEU A 15 -15.78 19.20 10.96
CA LEU A 15 -14.74 18.65 10.09
C LEU A 15 -15.25 17.40 9.37
N ILE A 16 -14.96 17.32 8.07
CA ILE A 16 -15.27 16.15 7.26
C ILE A 16 -14.01 15.27 7.21
N PRO A 17 -14.06 14.04 7.74
CA PRO A 17 -12.92 13.14 7.70
C PRO A 17 -12.41 12.94 6.27
N LYS A 18 -11.10 13.06 6.08
CA LYS A 18 -10.39 12.89 4.79
C LYS A 18 -10.65 13.97 3.75
N GLU A 19 -11.33 15.05 4.10
CA GLU A 19 -11.51 16.22 3.23
C GLU A 19 -10.92 17.49 3.84
N SER A 20 -11.04 17.64 5.16
CA SER A 20 -10.46 18.77 5.89
C SER A 20 -8.97 18.54 6.20
N LEU A 21 -8.12 19.48 5.78
CA LEU A 21 -6.71 19.54 6.22
C LEU A 21 -6.62 20.35 7.50
N LEU A 22 -6.02 19.79 8.55
CA LEU A 22 -5.77 20.52 9.79
C LEU A 22 -4.29 20.81 9.94
N PHE A 23 -3.97 22.07 10.24
CA PHE A 23 -2.71 22.45 10.83
C PHE A 23 -2.94 22.68 12.31
N ILE A 24 -2.24 21.91 13.14
CA ILE A 24 -2.37 21.97 14.60
C ILE A 24 -0.99 22.33 15.16
N ALA A 25 -0.87 23.53 15.71
CA ALA A 25 0.33 23.97 16.41
C ALA A 25 0.14 23.79 17.92
N ASP A 26 1.26 23.55 18.63
CA ASP A 26 1.33 23.38 20.08
C ASP A 26 0.38 22.29 20.66
N ALA A 27 0.24 21.17 19.94
CA ALA A 27 -0.48 19.99 20.43
C ALA A 27 0.41 19.14 21.33
N LYS A 28 -0.19 18.62 22.41
CA LYS A 28 0.50 17.66 23.29
C LYS A 28 0.45 16.27 22.67
N ILE A 29 1.59 15.67 22.39
CA ILE A 29 1.69 14.32 21.84
C ILE A 29 2.00 13.34 22.97
N THR A 30 1.16 12.32 23.15
CA THR A 30 1.33 11.28 24.18
C THR A 30 1.07 9.90 23.60
N PHE A 31 1.75 8.87 24.11
CA PHE A 31 1.43 7.49 23.77
C PHE A 31 0.20 7.01 24.55
N ASP A 32 -0.81 6.54 23.83
CA ASP A 32 -1.99 5.89 24.39
C ASP A 32 -1.79 4.38 24.34
N SER A 33 -1.59 3.77 25.50
CA SER A 33 -1.36 2.33 25.65
C SER A 33 -2.60 1.48 25.34
N PHE A 34 -3.81 2.01 25.54
CA PHE A 34 -5.05 1.31 25.18
C PHE A 34 -5.22 1.24 23.66
N ARG A 35 -4.90 2.32 22.96
CA ARG A 35 -4.94 2.38 21.49
C ARG A 35 -3.66 1.88 20.80
N GLY A 36 -2.60 1.61 21.57
CA GLY A 36 -1.28 1.24 21.04
C GLY A 36 -0.72 2.27 20.05
N SER A 37 -1.02 3.55 20.23
CA SER A 37 -0.71 4.59 19.23
C SER A 37 -0.35 5.94 19.85
N MET A 38 0.38 6.76 19.12
CA MET A 38 0.62 8.16 19.48
C MET A 38 -0.66 8.96 19.24
N VAL A 39 -1.12 9.68 20.26
CA VAL A 39 -2.31 10.53 20.21
C VAL A 39 -1.91 11.98 20.45
N ALA A 40 -2.41 12.88 19.60
CA ALA A 40 -2.30 14.32 19.79
C ALA A 40 -3.51 14.84 20.58
N THR A 41 -3.27 15.62 21.61
CA THR A 41 -4.27 16.23 22.49
C THR A 41 -4.14 17.75 22.42
N VAL A 42 -5.25 18.42 22.14
CA VAL A 42 -5.36 19.89 22.09
C VAL A 42 -5.41 20.43 23.52
N ASN A 43 -4.72 21.52 23.79
CA ASN A 43 -4.73 22.24 25.06
C ASN A 43 -5.03 23.73 24.83
N SER A 44 -5.08 24.54 25.89
CA SER A 44 -5.43 25.97 25.81
C SER A 44 -4.47 26.85 24.99
N ARG A 45 -3.29 26.33 24.60
CA ARG A 45 -2.31 27.00 23.72
C ARG A 45 -2.30 26.43 22.31
N SER A 46 -3.00 25.31 22.08
CA SER A 46 -3.03 24.69 20.78
C SER A 46 -3.81 25.55 19.78
N ILE A 47 -3.22 25.78 18.61
CA ILE A 47 -3.85 26.55 17.53
C ILE A 47 -4.25 25.57 16.43
N ILE A 48 -5.54 25.55 16.08
CA ILE A 48 -6.08 24.70 15.02
C ILE A 48 -6.48 25.59 13.85
N THR A 49 -5.81 25.43 12.72
CA THR A 49 -6.17 26.07 11.46
C THR A 49 -6.73 25.04 10.51
N VAL A 50 -7.98 25.25 10.07
CA VAL A 50 -8.65 24.39 9.10
C VAL A 50 -8.37 24.91 7.69
N ASN A 51 -7.84 24.05 6.82
CA ASN A 51 -7.50 24.34 5.43
C ASN A 51 -6.57 25.55 5.23
N PRO A 52 -5.43 25.65 5.93
CA PRO A 52 -4.48 26.73 5.71
C PRO A 52 -3.99 26.71 4.25
N GLY A 53 -4.29 27.78 3.49
CA GLY A 53 -3.71 28.00 2.16
C GLY A 53 -4.36 27.31 0.95
N LYS A 54 -5.62 26.84 1.04
CA LYS A 54 -6.47 26.34 -0.08
C LYS A 54 -5.71 25.68 -1.26
N LYS A 55 -5.44 24.37 -1.12
CA LYS A 55 -5.89 23.25 -1.99
C LYS A 55 -5.69 21.96 -1.18
N PRO A 56 -6.61 21.61 -0.24
CA PRO A 56 -6.49 20.40 0.57
C PRO A 56 -6.29 19.12 -0.26
N GLN A 57 -6.74 19.14 -1.51
CA GLN A 57 -6.54 18.08 -2.50
C GLN A 57 -5.05 17.76 -2.74
N GLN A 58 -4.14 18.74 -2.81
CA GLN A 58 -2.71 18.46 -3.12
C GLN A 58 -1.93 17.86 -1.94
N HIS A 59 -2.30 18.17 -0.69
CA HIS A 59 -1.62 17.64 0.49
C HIS A 59 -2.27 16.35 1.03
N LEU A 60 -3.60 16.22 1.00
CA LEU A 60 -4.24 14.94 1.34
C LEU A 60 -3.98 13.86 0.29
N GLN A 61 -3.71 14.20 -0.98
CA GLN A 61 -3.24 13.24 -1.99
C GLN A 61 -1.87 12.63 -1.63
N LYS A 62 -1.00 13.32 -0.87
CA LYS A 62 0.31 12.77 -0.50
C LYS A 62 0.22 11.65 0.55
N HIS A 63 -0.76 11.71 1.47
CA HIS A 63 -0.91 10.72 2.54
C HIS A 63 -2.05 9.72 2.33
N ASN A 64 -3.09 10.08 1.57
CA ASN A 64 -3.95 9.09 0.93
C ASN A 64 -3.20 8.61 -0.31
N ILE A 65 -2.27 7.67 -0.12
CA ILE A 65 -1.79 6.82 -1.19
C ILE A 65 -3.02 6.13 -1.78
N ARG A 66 -3.64 6.82 -2.73
CA ARG A 66 -4.58 6.26 -3.66
C ARG A 66 -3.76 5.20 -4.37
N TRP A 67 -4.22 3.96 -4.28
CA TRP A 67 -3.65 2.83 -5.00
C TRP A 67 -3.81 2.98 -6.53
N ASN A 68 -4.41 4.09 -6.97
CA ASN A 68 -4.58 4.48 -8.36
C ASN A 68 -3.94 5.86 -8.56
N GLU A 69 -3.32 6.04 -9.72
CA GLU A 69 -2.95 7.33 -10.34
C GLU A 69 -1.51 7.82 -10.09
N THR A 70 -0.53 6.91 -10.08
CA THR A 70 0.71 7.25 -10.82
C THR A 70 0.59 6.56 -12.17
N PRO A 71 0.55 7.30 -13.30
CA PRO A 71 0.65 6.69 -14.62
C PRO A 71 1.90 5.83 -14.66
N GLU A 72 1.79 4.58 -15.13
CA GLU A 72 2.92 3.65 -15.29
C GLU A 72 4.08 4.34 -16.05
N ASP A 73 3.71 5.21 -16.99
CA ASP A 73 4.61 5.97 -17.87
C ASP A 73 5.47 7.03 -17.17
N SER A 74 5.11 7.49 -15.97
CA SER A 74 5.91 8.50 -15.25
C SER A 74 7.01 7.89 -14.38
N ILE A 75 7.00 6.56 -14.20
CA ILE A 75 7.99 5.84 -13.41
C ILE A 75 9.07 5.33 -14.37
N THR A 76 10.25 5.95 -14.33
CA THR A 76 11.35 5.63 -15.25
C THR A 76 12.61 5.14 -14.53
N ASP A 77 12.79 5.51 -13.27
CA ASP A 77 13.95 5.11 -12.48
C ASP A 77 14.00 3.59 -12.27
N VAL A 78 15.11 2.97 -12.65
CA VAL A 78 15.33 1.53 -12.48
C VAL A 78 16.27 1.28 -11.31
N TYR A 79 15.90 0.34 -10.45
CA TYR A 79 16.65 -0.02 -9.26
C TYR A 79 16.84 -1.54 -9.13
N THR A 80 18.01 -1.92 -8.65
CA THR A 80 18.22 -3.23 -8.02
C THR A 80 17.50 -3.29 -6.67
N VAL A 81 17.23 -4.50 -6.18
CA VAL A 81 16.60 -4.71 -4.87
C VAL A 81 17.41 -4.07 -3.74
N ARG A 82 18.75 -4.11 -3.81
CA ARG A 82 19.62 -3.44 -2.83
C ARG A 82 19.44 -1.93 -2.87
N GLN A 83 19.41 -1.32 -4.06
CA GLN A 83 19.20 0.13 -4.20
C GLN A 83 17.82 0.56 -3.68
N LEU A 84 16.76 -0.23 -3.92
CA LEU A 84 15.44 0.03 -3.33
C LEU A 84 15.51 0.04 -1.80
N LYS A 85 16.19 -0.95 -1.19
CA LYS A 85 16.34 -1.01 0.27
C LYS A 85 17.17 0.14 0.82
N GLN A 86 18.29 0.48 0.18
CA GLN A 86 19.16 1.57 0.60
C GLN A 86 18.42 2.91 0.52
N LYS A 87 17.75 3.20 -0.60
CA LYS A 87 16.98 4.43 -0.77
C LYS A 87 15.88 4.58 0.29
N ALA A 88 15.25 3.47 0.69
CA ALA A 88 14.24 3.49 1.74
C ALA A 88 14.82 3.68 3.16
N GLN A 89 16.12 3.42 3.37
CA GLN A 89 16.81 3.73 4.63
C GLN A 89 17.21 5.21 4.67
N GLU A 90 17.63 5.77 3.54
CA GLU A 90 18.11 7.15 3.43
C GLU A 90 16.96 8.18 3.37
N ASN A 91 15.82 7.81 2.78
CA ASN A 91 14.68 8.70 2.59
C ASN A 91 13.44 8.16 3.34
N PRO A 92 12.82 8.94 4.25
CA PRO A 92 11.61 8.55 4.95
C PRO A 92 10.34 8.60 4.07
N GLU A 93 10.40 9.24 2.91
CA GLU A 93 9.27 9.37 2.00
C GLU A 93 9.07 8.13 1.12
N ALA A 94 7.82 7.90 0.70
CA ALA A 94 7.52 6.87 -0.27
C ALA A 94 8.05 7.26 -1.65
N PHE A 95 8.59 6.29 -2.38
CA PHE A 95 9.09 6.49 -3.74
C PHE A 95 8.64 5.36 -4.66
N PHE A 96 8.88 5.56 -5.95
CA PHE A 96 8.48 4.68 -7.03
C PHE A 96 9.72 4.26 -7.82
N GLY A 97 9.65 3.12 -8.49
CA GLY A 97 10.70 2.66 -9.38
C GLY A 97 10.32 1.40 -10.13
N ILE A 98 11.18 1.04 -11.07
CA ILE A 98 11.13 -0.22 -11.82
C ILE A 98 12.23 -1.14 -11.26
N THR A 99 11.94 -2.42 -11.16
CA THR A 99 12.95 -3.44 -10.91
C THR A 99 12.77 -4.62 -11.86
N TYR A 100 13.87 -5.11 -12.43
CA TYR A 100 13.92 -6.31 -13.26
C TYR A 100 14.30 -7.52 -12.40
N SER A 101 13.33 -7.99 -11.62
CA SER A 101 13.51 -9.05 -10.63
C SER A 101 12.64 -10.26 -10.93
N PHE A 102 13.02 -11.39 -10.35
CA PHE A 102 12.22 -12.59 -10.34
C PHE A 102 11.16 -12.50 -9.26
N ILE A 103 9.98 -13.06 -9.53
CA ILE A 103 9.05 -13.40 -8.45
C ILE A 103 9.55 -14.69 -7.79
N SER A 104 10.19 -14.56 -6.62
CA SER A 104 10.81 -15.70 -5.92
C SER A 104 9.87 -16.40 -4.93
N LYS A 105 8.77 -15.75 -4.57
CA LYS A 105 7.69 -16.34 -3.78
C LYS A 105 6.34 -15.86 -4.30
N LEU A 106 5.50 -16.81 -4.70
CA LEU A 106 4.13 -16.59 -5.13
C LEU A 106 3.30 -17.81 -4.72
N ASP A 107 2.28 -17.59 -3.90
CA ASP A 107 1.41 -18.64 -3.38
C ASP A 107 0.01 -18.45 -3.96
N LEU A 108 -0.32 -19.22 -4.99
CA LEU A 108 -1.66 -19.27 -5.62
C LEU A 108 -2.37 -20.60 -5.39
N ASP A 109 -1.58 -21.64 -5.07
CA ASP A 109 -1.97 -23.03 -4.91
C ASP A 109 -2.35 -23.39 -3.47
N SER A 110 -2.22 -22.46 -2.53
CA SER A 110 -2.84 -22.59 -1.21
C SER A 110 -4.36 -22.31 -1.22
N SER A 111 -4.98 -22.36 -0.03
CA SER A 111 -6.41 -22.10 0.12
C SER A 111 -6.80 -20.72 -0.41
N VAL A 112 -7.93 -20.65 -1.12
CA VAL A 112 -8.47 -19.42 -1.72
C VAL A 112 -8.53 -18.25 -0.72
N SER A 113 -8.85 -18.54 0.55
CA SER A 113 -8.90 -17.55 1.64
C SER A 113 -7.56 -16.86 1.93
N LYS A 114 -6.42 -17.42 1.54
CA LYS A 114 -5.09 -16.80 1.70
C LYS A 114 -4.75 -15.83 0.57
N VAL A 115 -5.32 -16.08 -0.61
CA VAL A 115 -5.08 -15.34 -1.86
C VAL A 115 -6.09 -14.21 -2.05
N ILE A 116 -7.33 -14.48 -1.65
CA ILE A 116 -8.47 -13.59 -1.81
C ILE A 116 -8.93 -13.13 -0.43
N ARG A 117 -9.09 -11.82 -0.27
CA ARG A 117 -9.54 -11.18 0.97
C ARG A 117 -10.72 -10.26 0.69
N THR A 118 -11.63 -10.19 1.65
CA THR A 118 -12.76 -9.25 1.62
C THR A 118 -12.37 -7.97 2.35
N ARG A 119 -12.53 -6.83 1.68
CA ARG A 119 -12.18 -5.52 2.22
C ARG A 119 -13.35 -4.56 2.09
N CYS A 120 -13.50 -3.66 3.05
CA CYS A 120 -14.54 -2.64 3.00
C CYS A 120 -14.34 -1.77 1.75
N SER A 121 -15.39 -1.59 0.94
CA SER A 121 -15.32 -0.82 -0.31
C SER A 121 -14.87 0.63 -0.08
N ARG A 122 -15.11 1.17 1.12
CA ARG A 122 -14.89 2.57 1.48
C ARG A 122 -13.52 2.84 2.10
N CYS A 123 -13.17 2.12 3.17
CA CYS A 123 -11.91 2.35 3.88
C CYS A 123 -10.82 1.34 3.51
N LYS A 124 -11.14 0.33 2.69
CA LYS A 124 -10.25 -0.77 2.28
C LYS A 124 -9.71 -1.61 3.44
N PHE A 125 -10.26 -1.44 4.64
CA PHE A 125 -9.90 -2.25 5.80
C PHE A 125 -10.33 -3.69 5.58
N LEU A 126 -9.53 -4.64 6.10
CA LEU A 126 -9.86 -6.05 6.03
C LEU A 126 -11.16 -6.29 6.82
N VAL A 127 -12.13 -6.91 6.18
CA VAL A 127 -13.41 -7.25 6.82
C VAL A 127 -13.33 -8.70 7.24
N PRO A 128 -13.56 -9.00 8.53
CA PRO A 128 -13.77 -10.37 8.99
C PRO A 128 -15.04 -10.98 8.35
N GLU A 129 -15.26 -12.27 8.56
CA GLU A 129 -16.41 -12.99 8.00
C GLU A 129 -17.77 -12.51 8.55
N ASP A 130 -17.78 -11.73 9.63
CA ASP A 130 -18.96 -11.13 10.25
C ASP A 130 -19.62 -10.00 9.43
N MET A 131 -19.11 -9.75 8.22
CA MET A 131 -19.69 -8.84 7.22
C MET A 131 -19.90 -7.42 7.74
N SER A 132 -19.03 -6.94 8.65
CA SER A 132 -19.06 -5.57 9.14
C SER A 132 -17.67 -4.92 9.16
N CYS A 133 -17.62 -3.61 8.92
CA CYS A 133 -16.35 -2.88 8.96
C CYS A 133 -16.01 -2.51 10.41
N THR A 134 -15.04 -3.22 11.00
CA THR A 134 -14.57 -2.97 12.39
C THR A 134 -13.71 -1.70 12.54
N ASN A 135 -13.31 -1.07 11.43
CA ASN A 135 -12.55 0.18 11.48
C ASN A 135 -13.43 1.33 11.97
N GLN A 136 -13.17 1.80 13.19
CA GLN A 136 -13.88 2.91 13.83
C GLN A 136 -13.74 4.24 13.07
N LEU A 137 -12.70 4.38 12.25
CA LEU A 137 -12.44 5.56 11.41
C LEU A 137 -12.99 5.39 9.98
N CYS A 138 -13.86 4.40 9.74
CA CYS A 138 -14.46 4.20 8.44
C CYS A 138 -15.47 5.34 8.16
N PRO A 139 -15.34 6.07 7.04
CA PRO A 139 -16.25 7.17 6.71
C PRO A 139 -17.68 6.72 6.37
N GLY A 140 -17.94 5.40 6.31
CA GLY A 140 -19.26 4.84 6.04
C GLY A 140 -19.84 4.03 7.17
N ARG A 141 -19.50 4.34 8.42
CA ARG A 141 -19.99 3.63 9.60
C ARG A 141 -21.52 3.62 9.67
N ASP A 142 -22.15 4.74 9.34
CA ASP A 142 -23.60 4.94 9.46
C ASP A 142 -24.34 4.69 8.13
N GLN A 143 -23.68 4.03 7.18
CA GLN A 143 -24.24 3.75 5.87
C GLN A 143 -24.25 2.25 5.60
N VAL A 144 -25.01 1.84 4.58
CA VAL A 144 -25.07 0.44 4.16
C VAL A 144 -23.65 -0.08 3.88
N PHE A 145 -23.32 -1.17 4.57
CA PHE A 145 -22.04 -1.81 4.46
C PHE A 145 -21.86 -2.34 3.04
N SER A 146 -20.68 -2.06 2.47
CA SER A 146 -20.28 -2.58 1.18
C SER A 146 -18.85 -3.07 1.30
N ALA A 147 -18.62 -4.27 0.78
CA ALA A 147 -17.32 -4.88 0.68
C ALA A 147 -17.04 -5.34 -0.75
N ALA A 148 -15.75 -5.42 -1.06
CA ALA A 148 -15.24 -6.00 -2.28
C ALA A 148 -14.29 -7.13 -1.92
N THR A 149 -14.51 -8.28 -2.55
CA THR A 149 -13.60 -9.42 -2.51
C THR A 149 -12.54 -9.21 -3.59
N CYS A 150 -11.28 -9.19 -3.17
CA CYS A 150 -10.15 -8.86 -4.04
C CYS A 150 -8.95 -9.76 -3.79
N PHE A 151 -8.07 -9.88 -4.78
CA PHE A 151 -6.75 -10.45 -4.55
C PHE A 151 -5.96 -9.60 -3.56
N ASP A 152 -5.26 -10.26 -2.65
CA ASP A 152 -4.37 -9.65 -1.67
C ASP A 152 -3.18 -10.57 -1.40
N LEU A 153 -2.29 -10.62 -2.37
CA LEU A 153 -1.13 -11.51 -2.40
C LEU A 153 0.08 -10.84 -1.73
N LEU A 154 0.89 -11.67 -1.09
CA LEU A 154 2.24 -11.34 -0.66
C LEU A 154 3.25 -12.05 -1.57
N VAL A 155 4.09 -11.27 -2.21
CA VAL A 155 5.05 -11.71 -3.24
C VAL A 155 6.46 -11.29 -2.81
N ASP A 156 7.43 -12.19 -2.96
CA ASP A 156 8.84 -11.82 -2.79
C ASP A 156 9.47 -11.55 -4.16
N LEU A 157 10.20 -10.43 -4.25
CA LEU A 157 10.91 -10.01 -5.45
C LEU A 157 12.40 -10.18 -5.22
N SER A 158 13.09 -10.91 -6.10
CA SER A 158 14.52 -11.19 -5.95
C SER A 158 15.31 -10.85 -7.21
N ASP A 159 16.48 -10.26 -7.02
CA ASP A 159 17.51 -10.17 -8.04
C ASP A 159 18.86 -10.63 -7.46
N HIS A 160 19.94 -10.42 -8.21
CA HIS A 160 21.29 -10.80 -7.79
C HIS A 160 21.82 -9.99 -6.58
N THR A 161 21.15 -8.90 -6.19
CA THR A 161 21.55 -8.02 -5.09
C THR A 161 20.79 -8.30 -3.79
N GLY A 162 19.69 -9.05 -3.85
CA GLY A 162 18.93 -9.53 -2.69
C GLY A 162 17.44 -9.75 -2.95
N THR A 163 16.67 -9.84 -1.86
CA THR A 163 15.21 -10.08 -1.91
C THR A 163 14.41 -9.00 -1.19
N LEU A 164 13.43 -8.39 -1.86
CA LEU A 164 12.40 -7.53 -1.28
C LEU A 164 11.20 -8.39 -0.90
N GLN A 165 11.05 -8.64 0.40
CA GLN A 165 10.06 -9.58 0.92
C GLN A 165 8.69 -8.96 1.13
N ALA A 166 7.65 -9.79 1.00
CA ALA A 166 6.26 -9.47 1.33
C ALA A 166 5.74 -8.20 0.64
N CYS A 167 6.04 -8.05 -0.65
CA CYS A 167 5.44 -7.01 -1.48
C CYS A 167 3.96 -7.31 -1.71
N HIS A 168 3.11 -6.30 -1.55
CA HIS A 168 1.68 -6.46 -1.82
C HIS A 168 1.38 -6.43 -3.31
N LEU A 169 0.71 -7.47 -3.80
CA LEU A 169 0.08 -7.51 -5.13
C LEU A 169 -1.43 -7.65 -4.94
N ARG A 170 -2.18 -6.58 -5.22
CA ARG A 170 -3.62 -6.48 -4.95
C ARG A 170 -4.43 -6.22 -6.22
N SER A 171 -5.72 -6.53 -6.19
CA SER A 171 -6.63 -6.08 -7.27
C SER A 171 -6.64 -4.54 -7.39
N PRO A 172 -6.79 -4.00 -8.61
CA PRO A 172 -6.97 -4.72 -9.88
C PRO A 172 -5.67 -5.26 -10.49
N MET A 173 -4.50 -4.86 -9.95
CA MET A 173 -3.22 -5.19 -10.56
C MET A 173 -2.89 -6.68 -10.54
N ALA A 174 -3.28 -7.37 -9.47
CA ALA A 174 -3.20 -8.82 -9.40
C ALA A 174 -4.00 -9.51 -10.53
N GLU A 175 -5.21 -9.01 -10.85
CA GLU A 175 -6.04 -9.58 -11.92
C GLU A 175 -5.38 -9.41 -13.28
N LYS A 176 -4.82 -8.21 -13.54
CA LYS A 176 -4.04 -7.92 -14.75
C LYS A 176 -2.80 -8.82 -14.86
N THR A 177 -2.05 -8.98 -13.76
CA THR A 177 -0.82 -9.79 -13.70
C THR A 177 -1.10 -11.28 -13.92
N LEU A 178 -2.18 -11.79 -13.32
CA LEU A 178 -2.58 -13.19 -13.43
C LEU A 178 -3.37 -13.49 -14.72
N GLY A 179 -3.90 -12.45 -15.38
CA GLY A 179 -4.82 -12.58 -16.51
C GLY A 179 -6.11 -13.29 -16.12
N CYS A 180 -6.59 -13.05 -14.90
CA CYS A 180 -7.69 -13.81 -14.28
C CYS A 180 -8.42 -12.94 -13.25
N THR A 181 -9.74 -12.90 -13.32
CA THR A 181 -10.57 -12.22 -12.31
C THR A 181 -10.67 -13.01 -11.00
N VAL A 182 -11.07 -12.34 -9.92
CA VAL A 182 -11.32 -13.00 -8.62
C VAL A 182 -12.35 -14.14 -8.75
N LYS A 183 -13.41 -13.95 -9.57
CA LYS A 183 -14.46 -14.95 -9.79
C LYS A 183 -13.93 -16.17 -10.54
N GLU A 184 -13.20 -15.95 -11.61
CA GLU A 184 -12.57 -17.03 -12.39
C GLU A 184 -11.56 -17.80 -11.54
N PHE A 185 -10.73 -17.10 -10.76
CA PHE A 185 -9.74 -17.75 -9.91
C PHE A 185 -10.37 -18.67 -8.87
N THR A 186 -11.49 -18.26 -8.27
CA THR A 186 -12.20 -19.04 -7.26
C THR A 186 -12.77 -20.34 -7.82
N SER A 187 -13.06 -20.41 -9.12
CA SER A 187 -13.54 -21.64 -9.78
C SER A 187 -12.41 -22.54 -10.31
N LEU A 188 -11.14 -22.14 -10.17
CA LEU A 188 -10.01 -22.95 -10.61
C LEU A 188 -9.69 -24.09 -9.63
N THR A 189 -9.40 -25.26 -10.20
CA THR A 189 -8.80 -26.39 -9.47
C THR A 189 -7.38 -26.04 -8.99
N ASP A 190 -6.89 -26.76 -7.98
CA ASP A 190 -5.53 -26.59 -7.46
C ASP A 190 -4.47 -26.75 -8.57
N ASP A 191 -4.64 -27.70 -9.49
CA ASP A 191 -3.74 -27.90 -10.62
C ASP A 191 -3.68 -26.69 -11.56
N LYS A 192 -4.83 -26.06 -11.84
CA LYS A 192 -4.88 -24.86 -12.69
C LYS A 192 -4.22 -23.67 -11.99
N ARG A 193 -4.42 -23.52 -10.68
CA ARG A 193 -3.75 -22.49 -9.86
C ARG A 193 -2.25 -22.72 -9.78
N THR A 194 -1.81 -23.96 -9.64
CA THR A 194 -0.41 -24.36 -9.67
C THR A 194 0.24 -24.02 -11.01
N LYS A 195 -0.40 -24.36 -12.14
CA LYS A 195 0.07 -23.98 -13.47
C LYS A 195 0.18 -22.46 -13.64
N MET A 196 -0.78 -21.70 -13.11
CA MET A 196 -0.75 -20.24 -13.14
C MET A 196 0.43 -19.67 -12.34
N LYS A 197 0.72 -20.22 -11.14
CA LYS A 197 1.87 -19.83 -10.32
C LYS A 197 3.17 -20.01 -11.08
N TRP A 198 3.37 -21.17 -11.72
CA TRP A 198 4.61 -21.48 -12.44
C TRP A 198 4.83 -20.64 -13.71
N ARG A 199 3.81 -19.94 -14.22
CA ARG A 199 4.00 -18.98 -15.34
C ARG A 199 4.72 -17.69 -14.93
N LEU A 200 4.81 -17.41 -13.64
CA LEU A 200 5.37 -16.17 -13.09
C LEU A 200 6.48 -16.42 -12.07
N LEU A 201 6.36 -17.51 -11.30
CA LEU A 201 7.33 -17.87 -10.28
C LEU A 201 8.68 -18.21 -10.93
N LEU A 202 9.75 -17.59 -10.42
CA LEU A 202 11.12 -17.66 -10.94
C LEU A 202 11.32 -17.12 -12.37
N GLU A 203 10.29 -16.53 -12.96
CA GLU A 203 10.41 -15.79 -14.22
C GLU A 203 10.86 -14.35 -13.97
N ARG A 204 11.70 -13.83 -14.86
CA ARG A 204 12.16 -12.45 -14.75
C ARG A 204 11.06 -11.51 -15.23
N CYS A 205 10.65 -10.60 -14.36
CA CYS A 205 9.56 -9.67 -14.60
C CYS A 205 10.07 -8.23 -14.59
N LYS A 206 9.41 -7.37 -15.36
CA LYS A 206 9.48 -5.93 -15.22
C LYS A 206 8.43 -5.53 -14.20
N ILE A 207 8.86 -5.01 -13.07
CA ILE A 207 7.97 -4.76 -11.93
C ILE A 207 8.04 -3.29 -11.55
N TYR A 208 6.90 -2.61 -11.68
CA TYR A 208 6.71 -1.27 -11.16
C TYR A 208 6.36 -1.39 -9.69
N VAL A 209 7.16 -0.76 -8.83
CA VAL A 209 7.04 -0.90 -7.38
C VAL A 209 6.95 0.47 -6.72
N LYS A 210 6.02 0.58 -5.78
CA LYS A 210 6.02 1.62 -4.76
C LYS A 210 6.66 1.08 -3.50
N VAL A 211 7.65 1.80 -2.98
CA VAL A 211 8.32 1.47 -1.72
C VAL A 211 7.96 2.52 -0.68
N VAL A 212 7.52 2.07 0.48
CA VAL A 212 7.24 2.91 1.64
C VAL A 212 8.15 2.47 2.80
N PRO A 213 9.10 3.30 3.25
CA PRO A 213 9.87 3.05 4.46
C PRO A 213 8.96 2.78 5.66
N SER A 214 9.31 1.81 6.50
CA SER A 214 8.52 1.47 7.68
C SER A 214 9.36 0.87 8.79
N ALA A 215 9.63 1.67 9.83
CA ALA A 215 10.33 1.22 11.03
C ALA A 215 9.57 0.13 11.82
N LYS A 216 8.27 -0.06 11.56
CA LYS A 216 7.43 -1.05 12.23
C LYS A 216 7.53 -2.46 11.65
N ILE A 217 8.10 -2.63 10.46
CA ILE A 217 8.18 -3.91 9.76
C ILE A 217 9.61 -4.41 9.85
N LYS A 218 9.79 -5.71 10.10
CA LYS A 218 11.11 -6.35 10.22
C LYS A 218 12.03 -6.08 9.02
N THR A 219 11.47 -5.97 7.83
CA THR A 219 12.20 -5.67 6.58
C THR A 219 12.61 -4.21 6.45
N GLY A 220 12.10 -3.32 7.30
CA GLY A 220 12.28 -1.87 7.23
C GLY A 220 11.51 -1.18 6.10
N VAL A 221 10.85 -1.94 5.22
CA VAL A 221 10.24 -1.44 3.99
C VAL A 221 8.95 -2.19 3.66
N ARG A 222 7.97 -1.46 3.12
CA ARG A 222 6.73 -2.03 2.56
C ARG A 222 6.72 -1.83 1.05
N GLY A 223 6.81 -2.92 0.31
CA GLY A 223 6.66 -2.92 -1.15
C GLY A 223 5.21 -3.05 -1.58
N THR A 224 4.86 -2.40 -2.68
CA THR A 224 3.56 -2.52 -3.37
C THR A 224 3.83 -2.62 -4.86
N ILE A 225 3.36 -3.70 -5.47
CA ILE A 225 3.46 -3.91 -6.91
C ILE A 225 2.35 -3.10 -7.59
N LEU A 226 2.77 -2.15 -8.42
CA LEU A 226 1.90 -1.28 -9.22
C LEU A 226 1.68 -1.84 -10.61
N ALA A 227 2.58 -2.64 -11.14
CA ALA A 227 2.41 -3.42 -12.35
C ALA A 227 3.49 -4.50 -12.44
N CYS A 228 3.17 -5.60 -13.12
CA CYS A 228 4.06 -6.72 -13.31
C CYS A 228 3.77 -7.41 -14.64
N SER A 229 4.81 -7.55 -15.46
CA SER A 229 4.78 -8.32 -16.71
C SER A 229 6.09 -9.08 -16.85
N LEU A 230 6.09 -10.14 -17.67
CA LEU A 230 7.34 -10.79 -18.07
C LEU A 230 8.26 -9.74 -18.73
N ALA A 231 9.52 -9.75 -18.34
CA ALA A 231 10.48 -8.78 -18.86
C ALA A 231 10.86 -9.12 -20.29
N ASP A 232 10.98 -8.09 -21.14
CA ASP A 232 11.56 -8.25 -22.47
C ASP A 232 13.07 -8.56 -22.35
N PRO A 233 13.58 -9.62 -23.01
CA PRO A 233 15.00 -9.97 -22.93
C PRO A 233 15.95 -8.86 -23.43
N GLY A 234 15.52 -8.04 -24.38
CA GLY A 234 16.26 -6.90 -24.90
C GLY A 234 16.41 -5.80 -23.85
N GLU A 235 15.32 -5.40 -23.20
CA GLU A 235 15.33 -4.45 -22.08
C GLU A 235 16.23 -4.94 -20.93
N VAL A 236 16.12 -6.22 -20.57
CA VAL A 236 16.94 -6.82 -19.51
C VAL A 236 18.43 -6.77 -19.88
N LYS A 237 18.79 -7.12 -21.12
CA LYS A 237 20.19 -7.09 -21.58
C LYS A 237 20.79 -5.69 -21.49
N GLN A 238 20.04 -4.68 -21.94
CA GLN A 238 20.46 -3.27 -21.88
C GLN A 238 20.69 -2.86 -20.42
N HIS A 239 19.76 -3.17 -19.53
CA HIS A 239 19.88 -2.82 -18.12
C HIS A 239 21.01 -3.57 -17.40
N MET A 240 21.15 -4.87 -17.61
CA MET A 240 22.23 -5.67 -17.00
C MET A 240 23.61 -5.21 -17.49
N SER A 241 23.71 -4.77 -18.74
CA SER A 241 24.96 -4.23 -19.30
C SER A 241 25.32 -2.88 -18.65
N ALA A 242 24.33 -2.02 -18.38
CA ALA A 242 24.54 -0.76 -17.67
C ALA A 242 24.97 -0.95 -16.20
N LEU A 243 24.50 -2.01 -15.53
CA LEU A 243 24.90 -2.34 -14.16
C LEU A 243 26.34 -2.87 -14.05
N LEU A 244 26.91 -3.42 -15.13
CA LEU A 244 28.28 -3.94 -15.17
C LEU A 244 29.34 -2.86 -15.52
N GLN A 245 28.90 -1.66 -15.88
CA GLN A 245 29.77 -0.53 -16.25
C GLN A 245 30.11 0.39 -15.07
N HIS A 246 29.65 0.05 -13.85
CA HIS A 246 29.92 0.73 -12.59
C HIS A 246 30.37 -0.27 -11.52
#